data_AF-A0A0C3GKR0-F1
#
_entry.id   AF-A0A0C3GKR0-F1
#
_cell.length_a   1.000
_cell.length_b   1.000
_cell.length_c   1.000
_cell.angle_alpha   90.00
_cell.angle_beta   90.00
_cell.angle_gamma   90.00
#
_symmetry.space_group_name_H-M   'P 1'
#
loop_
_entity.id
_entity.type
_entity.pdbx_description
1 polymer ?
#
loop_
_entity_poly.entity_id
_entity_poly.type
_entity_poly.pdbx_seq_one_letter_code
_entity_poly.pdbx_strand_id
1 'polypeptide(L)'
;MLVAVISSERDSVMIQGINKNITRLLELFWLENHIAGTILLRDVLSAAEKQDIWTHDLLRQGATLREDIIGTVNKHTLNQRIQSLPHANAAYNSYVSGNNKRQACFQGTRETILSKIAGWIGSEDGQRLPIYVLHGIAGIGKSTVAQTIAQRAAELGYLGASFFFSRNEDNRKNGKLFFSTIALQLSQYDSEFASSIGAALERMPDAATRGLPDQLKTLIIDPLRDLCRLGSRSVLIVIDAMDECDVQDAKDILSLLARELPRLVSFKAFITTRPERHIRDILSGRNHERFYLHEIEHSVVEADIRLYLQHRLSREMVQNELPELKPPPWEPSLKDLDALVRVAGKLFIIASTAVRFILDTTELNPCSQMARLLDGFDEEEYTNQRPEQALDDIYLQILRSSVPKGSRNYIVKRFHMVVGL
;
A
#
# COMPACT_ATOMS: atom_id res chain seq x y z
N MET A 1 4.89 78.29 46.42
CA MET A 1 4.48 79.16 47.53
C MET A 1 4.98 80.58 47.26
N LEU A 2 4.16 81.39 46.57
CA LEU A 2 4.29 82.84 46.51
C LEU A 2 3.07 83.34 47.30
N VAL A 3 3.26 83.77 48.55
CA VAL A 3 2.16 84.31 49.36
C VAL A 3 2.06 85.79 49.02
N ALA A 4 1.16 86.15 48.11
CA ALA A 4 0.80 87.55 47.86
C ALA A 4 -0.14 88.02 48.98
N VAL A 5 0.43 88.41 50.14
CA VAL A 5 -0.34 89.06 51.20
C VAL A 5 -0.41 90.55 50.87
N ILE A 6 -1.61 91.05 50.57
CA ILE A 6 -1.83 92.49 50.46
C ILE A 6 -1.92 93.06 51.89
N SER A 7 -1.09 94.06 52.23
CA SER A 7 -1.16 94.76 53.53
C SER A 7 -1.41 96.26 53.32
N SER A 8 -2.53 96.77 53.83
CA SER A 8 -2.86 98.20 53.87
C SER A 8 -3.60 98.52 55.17
N GLU A 9 -3.13 99.53 55.91
CA GLU A 9 -3.53 99.88 57.30
C GLU A 9 -4.87 100.64 57.43
N ARG A 10 -5.79 100.54 56.46
CA ARG A 10 -7.09 101.24 56.56
C ARG A 10 -8.38 100.44 56.40
N ASP A 11 -8.32 99.11 56.27
CA ASP A 11 -9.48 98.22 56.50
C ASP A 11 -9.00 96.76 56.71
N SER A 12 -8.51 96.44 57.91
CA SER A 12 -7.79 95.17 58.16
C SER A 12 -8.68 93.91 58.10
N VAL A 13 -9.97 94.04 58.40
CA VAL A 13 -10.91 92.91 58.43
C VAL A 13 -11.25 92.43 57.01
N MET A 14 -11.48 93.37 56.08
CA MET A 14 -11.79 93.05 54.69
C MET A 14 -10.60 92.40 53.98
N ILE A 15 -9.39 92.93 54.20
CA ILE A 15 -8.15 92.41 53.62
C ILE A 15 -7.80 91.01 54.16
N GLN A 16 -8.02 90.74 55.45
CA GLN A 16 -7.85 89.39 56.02
C GLN A 16 -8.83 88.38 55.42
N GLY A 17 -10.09 88.78 55.18
CA GLY A 17 -11.08 87.94 54.50
C GLY A 17 -10.68 87.61 53.06
N ILE A 18 -10.17 88.60 52.31
CA ILE A 18 -9.69 88.43 50.94
C ILE A 18 -8.46 87.51 50.90
N ASN A 19 -7.47 87.74 51.78
CA ASN A 19 -6.27 86.89 51.84
C ASN A 19 -6.62 85.44 52.19
N LYS A 20 -7.55 85.20 53.14
CA LYS A 20 -8.01 83.85 53.48
C LYS A 20 -8.71 83.16 52.30
N ASN A 21 -9.50 83.90 51.52
CA ASN A 21 -10.15 83.37 50.32
C ASN A 21 -9.13 83.08 49.21
N ILE A 22 -8.13 83.94 49.01
CA ILE A 22 -7.04 83.72 48.05
C ILE A 22 -6.22 82.49 48.43
N THR A 23 -5.84 82.34 49.71
CA THR A 23 -5.13 81.13 50.18
C THR A 23 -5.94 79.87 49.93
N ARG A 24 -7.25 79.89 50.24
CA ARG A 24 -8.12 78.75 50.01
C ARG A 24 -8.32 78.44 48.51
N LEU A 25 -8.39 79.45 47.65
CA LEU A 25 -8.44 79.26 46.19
C LEU A 25 -7.13 78.69 45.64
N LEU A 26 -5.99 79.12 46.16
CA LEU A 26 -4.68 78.58 45.79
C LEU A 26 -4.53 77.12 46.24
N GLU A 27 -4.99 76.78 47.44
CA GLU A 27 -5.01 75.40 47.95
C GLU A 27 -5.93 74.50 47.11
N LEU A 28 -7.15 74.97 46.81
CA LEU A 28 -8.09 74.24 45.94
C LEU A 28 -7.52 74.05 44.52
N PHE A 29 -6.93 75.10 43.95
CA PHE A 29 -6.27 75.01 42.64
C PHE A 29 -5.11 74.01 42.66
N TRP A 30 -4.28 74.02 43.70
CA TRP A 30 -3.19 73.03 43.85
C TRP A 30 -3.72 71.61 43.99
N LEU A 31 -4.78 71.42 44.78
CA LEU A 31 -5.39 70.10 44.99
C LEU A 31 -6.01 69.57 43.69
N GLU A 32 -6.77 70.40 42.97
CA GLU A 32 -7.38 70.04 41.70
C GLU A 32 -6.33 69.70 40.64
N ASN A 33 -5.26 70.49 40.52
CA ASN A 33 -4.18 70.20 39.59
C ASN A 33 -3.39 68.94 39.99
N HIS A 34 -3.19 68.69 41.28
CA HIS A 34 -2.52 67.48 41.74
C HIS A 34 -3.36 66.21 41.51
N ILE A 35 -4.67 66.28 41.78
CA ILE A 35 -5.62 65.20 41.50
C ILE A 35 -5.73 64.94 40.00
N ALA A 36 -5.90 65.99 39.18
CA ALA A 36 -5.96 65.88 37.73
C ALA A 36 -4.67 65.28 37.15
N GLY A 37 -3.50 65.74 37.61
CA GLY A 37 -2.21 65.18 37.20
C GLY A 37 -2.03 63.72 37.61
N THR A 38 -2.49 63.34 38.80
CA THR A 38 -2.41 61.95 39.29
C THR A 38 -3.34 61.02 38.53
N ILE A 39 -4.56 61.46 38.20
CA ILE A 39 -5.50 60.70 37.37
C ILE A 39 -4.93 60.52 35.96
N LEU A 40 -4.42 61.61 35.35
CA LEU A 40 -3.83 61.55 34.01
C LEU A 40 -2.63 60.58 33.95
N LEU A 41 -1.75 60.63 34.96
CA LEU A 41 -0.61 59.70 35.04
C LEU A 41 -1.04 58.24 35.25
N ARG A 42 -2.07 57.99 36.06
CA ARG A 42 -2.64 56.65 36.24
C ARG A 42 -3.24 56.13 34.93
N ASP A 43 -3.97 56.98 34.20
CA ASP A 43 -4.56 56.60 32.91
C ASP A 43 -3.47 56.28 31.88
N VAL A 44 -2.41 57.10 31.81
CA VAL A 44 -1.24 56.85 30.95
C VAL A 44 -0.51 55.56 31.34
N LEU A 45 -0.30 55.29 32.64
CA LEU A 45 0.26 54.03 33.12
C LEU A 45 -0.61 52.83 32.73
N SER A 46 -1.93 52.94 32.90
CA SER A 46 -2.85 51.85 32.52
C SER A 46 -2.87 51.60 31.00
N ALA A 47 -2.70 52.65 30.19
CA ALA A 47 -2.59 52.54 28.74
C ALA A 47 -1.25 51.90 28.33
N ALA A 48 -0.15 52.26 29.00
CA ALA A 48 1.17 51.68 28.79
C ALA A 48 1.20 50.19 29.17
N GLU A 49 0.62 49.81 30.31
CA GLU A 49 0.49 48.40 30.72
C GLU A 49 -0.35 47.57 29.73
N LYS A 50 -1.46 48.13 29.24
CA LYS A 50 -2.27 47.47 28.20
C LYS A 50 -1.51 47.32 26.89
N GLN A 51 -0.70 48.31 26.52
CA GLN A 51 0.12 48.26 25.31
C GLN A 51 1.23 47.21 25.43
N ASP A 52 1.81 47.03 26.62
CA ASP A 52 2.83 46.02 26.91
C ASP A 52 2.26 44.59 26.92
N ILE A 53 1.04 44.41 27.43
CA ILE A 53 0.31 43.13 27.32
C ILE A 53 0.01 42.82 25.84
N TRP A 54 -0.48 43.80 25.08
CA TRP A 54 -0.82 43.62 23.66
C TRP A 54 0.40 43.30 22.79
N THR A 55 1.55 43.94 23.04
CA THR A 55 2.81 43.64 22.35
C THR A 55 3.33 42.25 22.69
N HIS A 56 3.26 41.84 23.97
CA HIS A 56 3.63 40.48 24.39
C HIS A 56 2.75 39.40 23.74
N ASP A 57 1.43 39.60 23.67
CA ASP A 57 0.51 38.67 23.01
C ASP A 57 0.76 38.59 21.49
N LEU A 58 1.05 39.71 20.82
CA LEU A 58 1.43 39.74 19.40
C LEU A 58 2.73 39.00 19.13
N LEU A 59 3.76 39.18 19.97
CA LEU A 59 5.02 38.45 19.85
C LEU A 59 4.83 36.95 20.06
N ARG A 60 3.96 36.56 21.01
CA ARG A 60 3.61 35.16 21.26
C ARG A 60 2.86 34.55 20.08
N GLN A 61 1.85 35.24 19.55
CA GLN A 61 1.11 34.82 18.35
C GLN A 61 2.01 34.74 17.11
N GLY A 62 2.95 35.69 16.96
CA GLY A 62 3.94 35.68 15.89
C GLY A 62 4.94 34.51 16.02
N ALA A 63 5.35 34.17 17.24
CA ALA A 63 6.20 33.02 17.50
C ALA A 63 5.49 31.68 17.20
N THR A 64 4.23 31.52 17.64
CA THR A 64 3.43 30.33 17.33
C THR A 64 3.18 30.19 15.83
N LEU A 65 2.82 31.29 15.15
CA LEU A 65 2.61 31.29 13.69
C LEU A 65 3.92 30.93 12.95
N ARG A 66 5.07 31.42 13.43
CA ARG A 66 6.37 31.08 12.85
C ARG A 66 6.69 29.60 13.04
N GLU A 67 6.43 29.03 14.22
CA GLU A 67 6.60 27.60 14.48
C GLU A 67 5.67 26.75 13.59
N ASP A 68 4.41 27.14 13.43
CA ASP A 68 3.45 26.47 12.55
C ASP A 68 3.87 26.53 11.08
N ILE A 69 4.38 27.67 10.61
CA ILE A 69 4.90 27.83 9.25
C ILE A 69 6.14 26.96 9.05
N ILE A 70 7.10 26.98 10.00
CA ILE A 70 8.30 26.12 9.94
C ILE A 70 7.89 24.65 9.92
N GLY A 71 6.96 24.23 10.78
CA GLY A 71 6.43 22.87 10.81
C GLY A 71 5.79 22.46 9.48
N THR A 72 4.99 23.34 8.90
CA THR A 72 4.33 23.11 7.60
C THR A 72 5.34 23.02 6.46
N VAL A 73 6.31 23.94 6.40
CA VAL A 73 7.36 23.94 5.38
C VAL A 73 8.22 22.68 5.50
N ASN A 74 8.64 22.31 6.72
CA ASN A 74 9.41 21.08 6.94
C ASN A 74 8.62 19.85 6.50
N LYS A 75 7.34 19.73 6.89
CA LYS A 75 6.47 18.64 6.44
C LYS A 75 6.35 18.58 4.92
N HIS A 76 6.25 19.75 4.26
CA HIS A 76 6.21 19.82 2.80
C HIS A 76 7.53 19.37 2.16
N THR A 77 8.67 19.83 2.67
CA THR A 77 10.01 19.43 2.19
C THR A 77 10.26 17.93 2.37
N LEU A 78 9.88 17.37 3.51
CA LEU A 78 9.97 15.92 3.78
C LEU A 78 9.10 15.12 2.80
N ASN A 79 7.85 15.54 2.60
CA ASN A 79 6.93 14.91 1.64
C ASN A 79 7.47 14.95 0.21
N GLN A 80 8.05 16.08 -0.23
CA GLN A 80 8.66 16.18 -1.56
C GLN A 80 9.83 15.20 -1.72
N ARG A 81 10.70 15.07 -0.72
CA ARG A 81 11.82 14.12 -0.74
C ARG A 81 11.33 12.68 -0.85
N ILE A 82 10.31 12.32 -0.08
CA ILE A 82 9.71 10.99 -0.10
C ILE A 82 9.11 10.69 -1.47
N GLN A 83 8.36 11.65 -2.06
CA GLN A 83 7.79 11.51 -3.40
C GLN A 83 8.86 11.40 -4.50
N SER A 84 10.06 11.94 -4.27
CA SER A 84 11.19 11.84 -5.20
C SER A 84 11.95 10.52 -5.13
N LEU A 85 11.63 9.63 -4.19
CA LEU A 85 12.25 8.31 -4.10
C LEU A 85 12.06 7.55 -5.42
N PRO A 86 13.12 6.93 -5.96
CA PRO A 86 12.97 6.07 -7.13
C PRO A 86 12.09 4.88 -6.75
N HIS A 87 11.02 4.64 -7.49
CA HIS A 87 10.04 3.59 -7.18
C HIS A 87 9.52 2.93 -8.46
N ALA A 88 8.96 1.72 -8.28
CA ALA A 88 8.34 0.96 -9.35
C ALA A 88 6.81 0.98 -9.23
N ASN A 89 6.11 0.84 -10.35
CA ASN A 89 4.65 0.64 -10.40
C ASN A 89 4.29 -0.83 -10.06
N ALA A 90 4.67 -1.26 -8.86
CA ALA A 90 4.62 -2.66 -8.42
C ALA A 90 3.52 -2.95 -7.37
N ALA A 91 2.79 -1.94 -6.90
CA ALA A 91 1.71 -2.13 -5.94
C ALA A 91 0.54 -2.95 -6.50
N TYR A 92 -0.26 -3.57 -5.63
CA TYR A 92 -1.40 -4.42 -6.01
C TYR A 92 -2.47 -3.67 -6.83
N ASN A 93 -2.62 -2.37 -6.59
CA ASN A 93 -3.57 -1.47 -7.25
C ASN A 93 -2.91 -0.58 -8.31
N SER A 94 -1.66 -0.87 -8.70
CA SER A 94 -1.02 -0.12 -9.77
C SER A 94 -1.79 -0.31 -11.08
N TYR A 95 -1.89 0.76 -11.87
CA TYR A 95 -2.54 0.68 -13.17
C TYR A 95 -1.66 -0.17 -14.10
N VAL A 96 -2.10 -1.40 -14.38
CA VAL A 96 -1.53 -2.25 -15.42
C VAL A 96 -2.39 -2.10 -16.67
N SER A 97 -1.82 -1.55 -17.73
CA SER A 97 -2.51 -1.36 -19.01
C SER A 97 -2.68 -2.71 -19.75
N GLY A 98 -3.82 -2.91 -20.42
CA GLY A 98 -4.12 -4.12 -21.24
C GLY A 98 -4.76 -5.29 -20.49
N ASN A 99 -4.72 -6.49 -21.10
CA ASN A 99 -5.34 -7.75 -20.61
C ASN A 99 -4.65 -8.38 -19.37
N ASN A 100 -3.67 -7.69 -18.77
CA ASN A 100 -2.86 -8.18 -17.65
C ASN A 100 -3.31 -7.63 -16.29
N LYS A 101 -4.55 -7.14 -16.17
CA LYS A 101 -5.11 -6.79 -14.86
C LYS A 101 -5.11 -8.03 -13.97
N ARG A 102 -4.35 -7.97 -12.88
CA ARG A 102 -4.34 -9.02 -11.85
C ARG A 102 -5.73 -9.05 -11.22
N GLN A 103 -6.35 -10.23 -11.22
CA GLN A 103 -7.64 -10.44 -10.60
C GLN A 103 -7.46 -11.11 -9.25
N ALA A 104 -8.31 -10.73 -8.29
CA ALA A 104 -8.47 -11.46 -7.04
C ALA A 104 -9.00 -12.88 -7.32
N CYS A 105 -8.87 -13.78 -6.33
CA CYS A 105 -9.54 -15.07 -6.30
C CYS A 105 -11.02 -14.92 -6.65
N PHE A 106 -11.50 -15.85 -7.47
CA PHE A 106 -12.93 -15.94 -7.75
C PHE A 106 -13.69 -16.17 -6.44
N GLN A 107 -14.83 -15.50 -6.26
CA GLN A 107 -15.57 -15.56 -5.02
C GLN A 107 -15.95 -17.00 -4.67
N GLY A 108 -15.70 -17.42 -3.42
CA GLY A 108 -15.96 -18.79 -2.97
C GLY A 108 -14.84 -19.79 -3.28
N THR A 109 -13.77 -19.39 -3.97
CA THR A 109 -12.59 -20.23 -4.20
C THR A 109 -11.49 -19.93 -3.19
N ARG A 110 -10.64 -20.93 -2.89
CA ARG A 110 -9.47 -20.78 -2.01
C ARG A 110 -9.80 -20.25 -0.60
N GLU A 111 -11.05 -20.33 -0.16
CA GLU A 111 -11.50 -19.73 1.10
C GLU A 111 -10.77 -20.31 2.33
N THR A 112 -10.46 -21.61 2.32
CA THR A 112 -9.73 -22.25 3.41
C THR A 112 -8.33 -21.64 3.60
N ILE A 113 -7.58 -21.41 2.51
CA ILE A 113 -6.24 -20.82 2.62
C ILE A 113 -6.32 -19.33 2.94
N LEU A 114 -7.26 -18.60 2.33
CA LEU A 114 -7.48 -17.19 2.62
C LEU A 114 -7.82 -16.97 4.11
N SER A 115 -8.66 -17.83 4.69
CA SER A 115 -8.99 -17.81 6.12
C SER A 115 -7.78 -18.09 7.01
N LYS A 116 -6.96 -19.10 6.65
CA LYS A 116 -5.69 -19.39 7.37
C LYS A 116 -4.74 -18.21 7.37
N ILE A 117 -4.56 -17.56 6.22
CA ILE A 117 -3.69 -16.38 6.08
C ILE A 117 -4.29 -15.21 6.86
N ALA A 118 -5.61 -14.99 6.83
CA ALA A 118 -6.26 -13.95 7.62
C ALA A 118 -6.05 -14.14 9.13
N GLY A 119 -6.18 -15.38 9.63
CA GLY A 119 -5.86 -15.72 11.02
C GLY A 119 -4.38 -15.51 11.37
N TRP A 120 -3.47 -15.76 10.43
CA TRP A 120 -2.05 -15.44 10.60
C TRP A 120 -1.79 -13.92 10.62
N ILE A 121 -2.43 -13.13 9.75
CA ILE A 121 -2.31 -11.65 9.74
C ILE A 121 -2.81 -11.08 11.08
N GLY A 122 -3.94 -11.58 11.59
CA GLY A 122 -4.56 -11.10 12.83
C GLY A 122 -3.93 -11.61 14.13
N SER A 123 -2.94 -12.53 14.09
CA SER A 123 -2.31 -13.04 15.32
C SER A 123 -1.48 -11.98 16.04
N GLU A 124 -1.41 -12.06 17.37
CA GLU A 124 -0.56 -11.17 18.18
C GLU A 124 0.93 -11.47 17.97
N ASP A 125 1.77 -10.53 18.38
CA ASP A 125 3.23 -10.65 18.30
C ASP A 125 3.73 -11.83 19.16
N GLY A 126 4.70 -12.57 18.62
CA GLY A 126 5.26 -13.75 19.27
C GLY A 126 4.38 -15.01 19.22
N GLN A 127 3.10 -14.92 18.86
CA GLN A 127 2.24 -16.10 18.67
C GLN A 127 2.56 -16.86 17.39
N ARG A 128 2.99 -16.14 16.34
CA ARG A 128 3.28 -16.68 15.01
C ARG A 128 4.52 -16.03 14.41
N LEU A 129 5.11 -16.70 13.44
CA LEU A 129 6.29 -16.19 12.74
C LEU A 129 5.87 -15.03 11.82
N PRO A 130 6.67 -13.96 11.71
CA PRO A 130 6.28 -12.74 10.99
C PRO A 130 6.32 -12.87 9.48
N ILE A 131 6.80 -14.01 8.95
CA ILE A 131 6.88 -14.27 7.51
C ILE A 131 6.04 -15.49 7.19
N TYR A 132 5.18 -15.36 6.18
CA TYR A 132 4.40 -16.45 5.62
C TYR A 132 4.73 -16.62 4.15
N VAL A 133 5.19 -17.82 3.76
CA VAL A 133 5.59 -18.11 2.38
C VAL A 133 4.60 -19.06 1.74
N LEU A 134 3.94 -18.59 0.68
CA LEU A 134 3.07 -19.38 -0.19
C LEU A 134 3.86 -19.92 -1.38
N HIS A 135 4.18 -21.21 -1.32
CA HIS A 135 4.83 -21.95 -2.39
C HIS A 135 3.82 -22.56 -3.36
N GLY A 136 4.20 -22.74 -4.62
CA GLY A 136 3.31 -23.31 -5.63
C GLY A 136 3.94 -23.38 -7.01
N ILE A 137 3.49 -24.34 -7.80
CA ILE A 137 3.86 -24.46 -9.22
C ILE A 137 3.33 -23.27 -10.05
N ALA A 138 3.73 -23.18 -11.32
CA ALA A 138 3.17 -22.17 -12.21
C ALA A 138 1.67 -22.41 -12.42
N GLY A 139 0.89 -21.34 -12.62
CA GLY A 139 -0.52 -21.47 -13.02
C GLY A 139 -1.53 -21.90 -11.94
N ILE A 140 -1.10 -22.26 -10.73
CA ILE A 140 -2.01 -22.70 -9.65
C ILE A 140 -2.73 -21.53 -8.93
N GLY A 141 -2.35 -20.28 -9.20
CA GLY A 141 -3.05 -19.08 -8.69
C GLY A 141 -2.40 -18.38 -7.48
N LYS A 142 -1.08 -18.51 -7.28
CA LYS A 142 -0.36 -17.81 -6.19
C LYS A 142 -0.55 -16.29 -6.22
N SER A 143 -0.31 -15.66 -7.38
CA SER A 143 -0.47 -14.21 -7.57
C SER A 143 -1.90 -13.74 -7.38
N THR A 144 -2.87 -14.59 -7.71
CA THR A 144 -4.30 -14.35 -7.46
C THR A 144 -4.61 -14.34 -5.97
N VAL A 145 -4.03 -15.27 -5.19
CA VAL A 145 -4.12 -15.24 -3.71
C VAL A 145 -3.43 -13.99 -3.15
N ALA A 146 -2.23 -13.64 -3.62
CA ALA A 146 -1.53 -12.43 -3.19
C ALA A 146 -2.35 -11.16 -3.47
N GLN A 147 -2.97 -11.06 -4.64
CA GLN A 147 -3.86 -9.96 -5.01
C GLN A 147 -5.05 -9.86 -4.05
N THR A 148 -5.72 -10.98 -3.74
CA THR A 148 -6.84 -11.00 -2.78
C THR A 148 -6.41 -10.60 -1.38
N ILE A 149 -5.27 -11.12 -0.91
CA ILE A 149 -4.75 -10.78 0.42
C ILE A 149 -4.41 -9.29 0.49
N ALA A 150 -3.72 -8.74 -0.52
CA ALA A 150 -3.41 -7.32 -0.57
C ALA A 150 -4.68 -6.47 -0.56
N GLN A 151 -5.67 -6.79 -1.41
CA GLN A 151 -6.92 -6.04 -1.47
C GLN A 151 -7.69 -6.09 -0.14
N ARG A 152 -7.93 -7.28 0.43
CA ARG A 152 -8.64 -7.43 1.71
C ARG A 152 -7.88 -6.77 2.87
N ALA A 153 -6.55 -6.87 2.87
CA ALA A 153 -5.72 -6.21 3.88
C ALA A 153 -5.76 -4.68 3.75
N ALA A 154 -5.84 -4.13 2.53
CA ALA A 154 -5.99 -2.70 2.31
C ALA A 154 -7.36 -2.20 2.79
N GLU A 155 -8.43 -2.90 2.42
CA GLU A 155 -9.81 -2.59 2.86
C GLU A 155 -9.94 -2.58 4.38
N LEU A 156 -9.27 -3.52 5.05
CA LEU A 156 -9.26 -3.58 6.50
C LEU A 156 -8.27 -2.60 7.14
N GLY A 157 -7.28 -2.06 6.41
CA GLY A 157 -6.25 -1.16 6.95
C GLY A 157 -5.04 -1.86 7.58
N TYR A 158 -4.76 -3.12 7.20
CA TYR A 158 -3.55 -3.86 7.55
C TYR A 158 -2.43 -3.70 6.51
N LEU A 159 -2.74 -3.38 5.25
CA LEU A 159 -1.74 -3.33 4.18
C LEU A 159 -0.89 -2.06 4.27
N GLY A 160 0.37 -2.20 4.69
CA GLY A 160 1.34 -1.10 4.66
C GLY A 160 2.01 -0.93 3.30
N ALA A 161 2.31 -2.03 2.61
CA ALA A 161 2.90 -1.98 1.28
C ALA A 161 2.69 -3.28 0.48
N SER A 162 2.85 -3.18 -0.84
CA SER A 162 2.86 -4.33 -1.72
C SER A 162 3.86 -4.18 -2.86
N PHE A 163 4.47 -5.29 -3.28
CA PHE A 163 5.37 -5.31 -4.43
C PHE A 163 5.21 -6.62 -5.18
N PHE A 164 4.86 -6.51 -6.46
CA PHE A 164 4.69 -7.65 -7.34
C PHE A 164 5.78 -7.65 -8.40
N PHE A 165 6.73 -8.59 -8.27
CA PHE A 165 7.80 -8.75 -9.23
C PHE A 165 7.27 -9.18 -10.61
N SER A 166 8.04 -8.89 -11.65
CA SER A 166 7.76 -9.31 -13.02
C SER A 166 9.05 -9.40 -13.82
N ARG A 167 9.33 -10.57 -14.41
CA ARG A 167 10.50 -10.75 -15.28
C ARG A 167 10.46 -9.88 -16.54
N ASN A 168 9.27 -9.44 -16.93
CA ASN A 168 9.03 -8.68 -18.17
C ASN A 168 9.15 -7.17 -17.99
N GLU A 169 9.37 -6.67 -16.77
CA GLU A 169 9.45 -5.23 -16.49
C GLU A 169 10.77 -4.88 -15.81
N ASP A 170 11.56 -4.01 -16.43
CA ASP A 170 12.93 -3.69 -15.99
C ASP A 170 13.02 -3.15 -14.56
N ASN A 171 11.99 -2.42 -14.13
CA ASN A 171 11.87 -1.86 -12.79
C ASN A 171 11.28 -2.86 -11.77
N ARG A 172 10.87 -4.05 -12.19
CA ARG A 172 10.27 -5.10 -11.32
C ARG A 172 10.92 -6.47 -11.45
N LYS A 173 11.97 -6.63 -12.24
CA LYS A 173 12.72 -7.88 -12.38
C LYS A 173 13.91 -8.00 -11.42
N ASN A 174 14.21 -6.95 -10.66
CA ASN A 174 15.34 -6.90 -9.72
C ASN A 174 14.97 -6.16 -8.42
N GLY A 175 15.86 -6.22 -7.44
CA GLY A 175 15.64 -5.68 -6.10
C GLY A 175 15.94 -4.19 -5.94
N LYS A 176 16.52 -3.51 -6.94
CA LYS A 176 17.05 -2.14 -6.80
C LYS A 176 16.02 -1.12 -6.30
N LEU A 177 14.77 -1.29 -6.69
CA LEU A 177 13.65 -0.40 -6.33
C LEU A 177 12.74 -1.00 -5.27
N PHE A 178 13.04 -2.20 -4.77
CA PHE A 178 12.13 -2.93 -3.87
C PHE A 178 11.93 -2.14 -2.57
N PHE A 179 12.99 -1.89 -1.80
CA PHE A 179 12.86 -1.24 -0.50
C PHE A 179 12.43 0.23 -0.60
N SER A 180 12.86 0.98 -1.61
CA SER A 180 12.39 2.35 -1.83
C SER A 180 10.90 2.41 -2.17
N THR A 181 10.39 1.47 -2.95
CA THR A 181 8.95 1.36 -3.28
C THR A 181 8.12 0.96 -2.06
N ILE A 182 8.63 0.06 -1.21
CA ILE A 182 8.00 -0.30 0.06
C ILE A 182 7.97 0.90 1.01
N ALA A 183 9.09 1.60 1.16
CA ALA A 183 9.21 2.74 2.05
C ALA A 183 8.29 3.91 1.64
N LEU A 184 8.16 4.16 0.33
CA LEU A 184 7.19 5.13 -0.20
C LEU A 184 5.75 4.74 0.19
N GLN A 185 5.35 3.48 0.02
CA GLN A 185 3.99 3.03 0.39
C GLN A 185 3.76 3.13 1.92
N LEU A 186 4.74 2.73 2.73
CA LEU A 186 4.65 2.85 4.19
C LEU A 186 4.49 4.32 4.66
N SER A 187 5.14 5.27 3.98
CA SER A 187 4.97 6.71 4.28
C SER A 187 3.57 7.25 3.93
N GLN A 188 2.88 6.61 3.00
CA GLN A 188 1.49 6.94 2.66
C GLN A 188 0.52 6.29 3.65
N TYR A 189 0.91 5.16 4.23
CA TYR A 189 0.14 4.42 5.22
C TYR A 189 0.20 5.08 6.61
N ASP A 190 1.38 5.52 7.06
CA ASP A 190 1.59 6.07 8.40
C ASP A 190 2.35 7.40 8.37
N SER A 191 1.77 8.44 9.00
CA SER A 191 2.35 9.79 8.98
C SER A 191 3.58 9.94 9.87
N GLU A 192 3.70 9.16 10.95
CA GLU A 192 4.89 9.20 11.80
C GLU A 192 6.08 8.54 11.07
N PHE A 193 5.81 7.44 10.36
CA PHE A 193 6.77 6.83 9.45
C PHE A 193 7.20 7.81 8.35
N ALA A 194 6.27 8.56 7.75
CA ALA A 194 6.58 9.59 6.78
C ALA A 194 7.54 10.66 7.36
N SER A 195 7.31 11.14 8.57
CA SER A 195 8.22 12.06 9.23
C SER A 195 9.60 11.45 9.47
N SER A 196 9.64 10.20 9.95
CA SER A 196 10.89 9.51 10.29
C SER A 196 11.76 9.21 9.06
N ILE A 197 11.16 8.68 7.98
CA ILE A 197 11.89 8.45 6.72
C ILE A 197 12.35 9.76 6.08
N GLY A 198 11.55 10.82 6.17
CA GLY A 198 11.95 12.13 5.66
C GLY A 198 13.25 12.63 6.33
N ALA A 199 13.34 12.51 7.66
CA ALA A 199 14.54 12.87 8.42
C ALA A 199 15.74 11.95 8.05
N ALA A 200 15.48 10.66 7.81
CA ALA A 200 16.51 9.74 7.34
C ALA A 200 17.07 10.15 5.96
N LEU A 201 16.21 10.62 5.04
CA LEU A 201 16.58 11.11 3.71
C LEU A 201 17.23 12.49 3.72
N GLU A 202 17.00 13.30 4.75
CA GLU A 202 17.78 14.53 4.97
C GLU A 202 19.23 14.22 5.29
N ARG A 203 19.46 13.22 6.16
CA ARG A 203 20.80 12.78 6.55
C ARG A 203 21.51 11.99 5.44
N MET A 204 20.79 11.16 4.69
CA MET A 204 21.35 10.32 3.62
C MET A 204 20.48 10.38 2.35
N PRO A 205 20.64 11.41 1.50
CA PRO A 205 19.83 11.60 0.30
C PRO A 205 19.97 10.50 -0.75
N ASP A 206 21.11 9.81 -0.78
CA ASP A 206 21.44 8.73 -1.72
C ASP A 206 21.00 7.35 -1.21
N ALA A 207 20.31 7.26 -0.06
CA ALA A 207 19.96 5.99 0.57
C ALA A 207 19.25 5.00 -0.37
N ALA A 208 18.40 5.49 -1.27
CA ALA A 208 17.64 4.67 -2.22
C ALA A 208 18.45 4.09 -3.38
N THR A 209 19.68 4.57 -3.62
CA THR A 209 20.57 4.05 -4.68
C THR A 209 21.72 3.20 -4.14
N ARG A 210 21.81 3.04 -2.82
CA ARG A 210 22.78 2.16 -2.15
C ARG A 210 22.39 0.68 -2.27
N GLY A 211 23.25 -0.19 -1.74
CA GLY A 211 22.99 -1.62 -1.69
C GLY A 211 21.76 -1.98 -0.84
N LEU A 212 21.16 -3.14 -1.12
CA LEU A 212 19.95 -3.63 -0.45
C LEU A 212 20.01 -3.60 1.09
N PRO A 213 21.12 -3.96 1.77
CA PRO A 213 21.20 -3.86 3.23
C PRO A 213 21.05 -2.43 3.75
N ASP A 214 21.69 -1.46 3.08
CA ASP A 214 21.65 -0.05 3.47
C ASP A 214 20.28 0.57 3.17
N GLN A 215 19.66 0.19 2.05
CA GLN A 215 18.29 0.58 1.72
C GLN A 215 17.32 0.10 2.80
N LEU A 216 17.30 -1.21 3.10
CA LEU A 216 16.41 -1.76 4.12
C LEU A 216 16.62 -1.06 5.47
N LYS A 217 17.89 -0.93 5.89
CA LYS A 217 18.20 -0.33 7.18
C LYS A 217 17.72 1.12 7.26
N THR A 218 18.12 1.94 6.29
CA THR A 218 17.89 3.40 6.32
C THR A 218 16.44 3.76 6.05
N LEU A 219 15.80 3.07 5.10
CA LEU A 219 14.48 3.46 4.60
C LEU A 219 13.33 2.80 5.37
N ILE A 220 13.58 1.69 6.07
CA ILE A 220 12.51 0.90 6.72
C ILE A 220 12.84 0.63 8.19
N ILE A 221 13.98 0.00 8.49
CA ILE A 221 14.25 -0.48 9.86
C ILE A 221 14.49 0.67 10.84
N ASP A 222 15.40 1.59 10.52
CA ASP A 222 15.70 2.74 11.39
C ASP A 222 14.43 3.60 11.56
N PRO A 223 13.66 3.92 10.49
CA PRO A 223 12.40 4.65 10.65
C PRO A 223 11.35 3.93 11.48
N LEU A 224 11.18 2.60 11.35
CA LEU A 224 10.22 1.82 12.14
C LEU A 224 10.62 1.67 13.61
N ARG A 225 11.92 1.62 13.92
CA ARG A 225 12.40 1.52 15.31
C ARG A 225 11.98 2.72 16.15
N ASP A 226 12.01 3.90 15.56
CA ASP A 226 11.59 5.12 16.22
C ASP A 226 10.07 5.14 16.50
N LEU A 227 9.30 4.29 15.80
CA LEU A 227 7.83 4.17 15.89
C LEU A 227 7.33 2.99 16.73
N CYS A 228 8.23 2.13 17.24
CA CYS A 228 7.89 0.89 17.97
C CYS A 228 7.14 1.11 19.32
N ARG A 229 6.49 2.27 19.52
CA ARG A 229 5.55 2.55 20.60
C ARG A 229 4.07 2.44 20.19
N LEU A 230 3.76 2.21 18.91
CA LEU A 230 2.38 2.07 18.44
C LEU A 230 1.88 0.63 18.63
N GLY A 231 1.49 0.30 19.86
CA GLY A 231 0.65 -0.86 20.10
C GLY A 231 -0.75 -0.57 19.58
N SER A 232 -1.17 -1.20 18.47
CA SER A 232 -2.58 -1.53 18.21
C SER A 232 -2.85 -2.37 16.96
N ARG A 233 -1.95 -2.46 15.96
CA ARG A 233 -2.27 -3.23 14.73
C ARG A 233 -1.07 -3.72 13.93
N SER A 234 -1.16 -4.95 13.41
CA SER A 234 -0.14 -5.50 12.51
C SER A 234 -0.12 -4.75 11.18
N VAL A 235 1.08 -4.42 10.68
CA VAL A 235 1.34 -3.91 9.34
C VAL A 235 1.81 -5.05 8.45
N LEU A 236 1.18 -5.22 7.30
CA LEU A 236 1.48 -6.27 6.32
C LEU A 236 2.19 -5.70 5.09
N ILE A 237 3.27 -6.36 4.68
CA ILE A 237 3.84 -6.27 3.34
C ILE A 237 3.44 -7.51 2.54
N VAL A 238 2.90 -7.30 1.32
CA VAL A 238 2.66 -8.37 0.35
C VAL A 238 3.73 -8.36 -0.74
N ILE A 239 4.42 -9.47 -0.92
CA ILE A 239 5.48 -9.64 -1.93
C ILE A 239 5.08 -10.79 -2.86
N ASP A 240 4.72 -10.47 -4.09
CA ASP A 240 4.31 -11.47 -5.07
C ASP A 240 5.44 -11.82 -6.04
N ALA A 241 5.49 -13.10 -6.41
CA ALA A 241 6.36 -13.67 -7.42
C ALA A 241 7.85 -13.42 -7.16
N MET A 242 8.33 -13.70 -5.93
CA MET A 242 9.75 -13.52 -5.59
C MET A 242 10.71 -14.29 -6.53
N ASP A 243 10.25 -15.40 -7.12
CA ASP A 243 10.99 -16.14 -8.15
C ASP A 243 11.17 -15.39 -9.48
N GLU A 244 10.49 -14.26 -9.66
CA GLU A 244 10.64 -13.38 -10.82
C GLU A 244 11.68 -12.27 -10.62
N CYS A 245 12.26 -12.17 -9.43
CA CYS A 245 13.39 -11.30 -9.13
C CYS A 245 14.71 -11.97 -9.53
N ASP A 246 15.70 -11.16 -9.93
CA ASP A 246 17.08 -11.59 -10.14
C ASP A 246 17.58 -12.41 -8.95
N VAL A 247 18.21 -13.56 -9.25
CA VAL A 247 18.52 -14.59 -8.25
C VAL A 247 19.30 -14.05 -7.06
N GLN A 248 20.29 -13.18 -7.29
CA GLN A 248 21.10 -12.64 -6.19
C GLN A 248 20.30 -11.65 -5.33
N ASP A 249 19.54 -10.75 -5.96
CA ASP A 249 18.71 -9.77 -5.26
C ASP A 249 17.61 -10.45 -4.45
N ALA A 250 16.95 -11.48 -5.00
CA ALA A 250 15.95 -12.29 -4.31
C ALA A 250 16.53 -12.91 -3.04
N LYS A 251 17.74 -13.48 -3.13
CA LYS A 251 18.44 -14.07 -1.99
C LYS A 251 18.75 -13.02 -0.90
N ASP A 252 19.24 -11.86 -1.31
CA ASP A 252 19.60 -10.79 -0.40
C ASP A 252 18.36 -10.22 0.31
N ILE A 253 17.28 -9.95 -0.45
CA ILE A 253 16.00 -9.48 0.11
C ILE A 253 15.46 -10.49 1.13
N LEU A 254 15.36 -11.77 0.76
CA LEU A 254 14.81 -12.80 1.66
C LEU A 254 15.65 -12.96 2.93
N SER A 255 16.97 -12.96 2.80
CA SER A 255 17.89 -13.08 3.94
C SER A 255 17.78 -11.89 4.89
N LEU A 256 17.68 -10.68 4.32
CA LEU A 256 17.50 -9.45 5.07
C LEU A 256 16.16 -9.42 5.82
N LEU A 257 15.06 -9.75 5.13
CA LEU A 257 13.73 -9.82 5.73
C LEU A 257 13.67 -10.87 6.85
N ALA A 258 14.19 -12.08 6.62
CA ALA A 258 14.23 -13.14 7.62
C ALA A 258 15.07 -12.80 8.87
N ARG A 259 16.04 -11.90 8.73
CA ARG A 259 16.90 -11.42 9.83
C ARG A 259 16.26 -10.28 10.62
N GLU A 260 15.64 -9.32 9.95
CA GLU A 260 15.17 -8.08 10.60
C GLU A 260 13.70 -8.13 11.03
N LEU A 261 12.79 -8.78 10.28
CA LEU A 261 11.36 -8.82 10.60
C LEU A 261 11.04 -9.38 12.00
N PRO A 262 11.69 -10.45 12.48
CA PRO A 262 11.44 -10.94 13.85
C PRO A 262 11.79 -9.97 14.97
N ARG A 263 12.53 -8.89 14.66
CA ARG A 263 12.90 -7.83 15.62
C ARG A 263 11.92 -6.65 15.58
N LEU A 264 11.00 -6.63 14.63
CA LEU A 264 9.98 -5.60 14.48
C LEU A 264 8.68 -6.09 15.11
N VAL A 265 8.09 -5.26 15.96
CA VAL A 265 6.79 -5.52 16.59
C VAL A 265 5.70 -5.24 15.54
N SER A 266 4.69 -6.11 15.47
CA SER A 266 3.50 -5.92 14.63
C SER A 266 3.81 -5.74 13.14
N PHE A 267 4.87 -6.36 12.62
CA PHE A 267 5.24 -6.25 11.20
C PHE A 267 5.34 -7.62 10.54
N LYS A 268 4.60 -7.83 9.44
CA LYS A 268 4.46 -9.13 8.78
C LYS A 268 4.73 -9.05 7.28
N ALA A 269 5.26 -10.13 6.71
CA ALA A 269 5.49 -10.27 5.28
C ALA A 269 4.84 -11.54 4.73
N PHE A 270 3.95 -11.36 3.76
CA PHE A 270 3.39 -12.45 2.96
C PHE A 270 4.13 -12.54 1.64
N ILE A 271 4.73 -13.69 1.34
CA ILE A 271 5.59 -13.88 0.17
C ILE A 271 5.03 -15.00 -0.67
N THR A 272 4.87 -14.80 -1.99
CA THR A 272 4.63 -15.91 -2.91
C THR A 272 5.89 -16.23 -3.71
N THR A 273 6.11 -17.52 -3.95
CA THR A 273 7.25 -17.96 -4.76
C THR A 273 7.09 -19.38 -5.28
N ARG A 274 7.84 -19.74 -6.33
CA ARG A 274 8.05 -21.14 -6.72
C ARG A 274 9.03 -21.83 -5.75
N PRO A 275 8.94 -23.16 -5.56
CA PRO A 275 9.86 -23.90 -4.68
C PRO A 275 11.24 -24.11 -5.33
N GLU A 276 11.83 -23.05 -5.91
CA GLU A 276 13.14 -23.10 -6.53
C GLU A 276 14.23 -23.33 -5.47
N ARG A 277 15.25 -24.11 -5.82
CA ARG A 277 16.29 -24.56 -4.88
C ARG A 277 16.93 -23.39 -4.12
N HIS A 278 17.30 -22.33 -4.85
CA HIS A 278 18.00 -21.19 -4.28
C HIS A 278 17.17 -20.40 -3.27
N ILE A 279 15.84 -20.37 -3.44
CA ILE A 279 14.89 -19.75 -2.51
C ILE A 279 14.66 -20.65 -1.31
N ARG A 280 14.49 -21.96 -1.55
CA ARG A 280 14.30 -22.96 -0.50
C ARG A 280 15.51 -23.05 0.45
N ASP A 281 16.73 -22.89 -0.05
CA ASP A 281 17.94 -23.01 0.76
C ASP A 281 18.01 -21.87 1.81
N ILE A 282 17.67 -20.63 1.44
CA ILE A 282 17.53 -19.48 2.37
C ILE A 282 16.29 -19.66 3.23
N LEU A 283 15.23 -20.08 2.54
CA LEU A 283 13.98 -20.61 3.00
C LEU A 283 14.09 -21.74 4.04
N SER A 284 15.26 -22.30 4.35
CA SER A 284 15.34 -23.57 5.09
C SER A 284 15.28 -23.39 6.62
N GLY A 285 15.60 -22.20 7.13
CA GLY A 285 15.53 -21.88 8.56
C GLY A 285 14.11 -21.88 9.15
N ARG A 286 13.97 -21.85 10.48
CA ARG A 286 12.67 -21.92 11.20
C ARG A 286 11.98 -20.57 11.45
N ASN A 287 12.34 -19.52 10.71
CA ASN A 287 11.88 -18.14 10.97
C ASN A 287 10.62 -17.71 10.19
N HIS A 288 9.93 -18.65 9.53
CA HIS A 288 8.74 -18.36 8.74
C HIS A 288 7.77 -19.56 8.72
N GLU A 289 6.48 -19.26 8.53
CA GLU A 289 5.46 -20.25 8.19
C GLU A 289 5.52 -20.55 6.69
N ARG A 290 5.34 -21.83 6.33
CA ARG A 290 5.31 -22.27 4.93
C ARG A 290 3.98 -22.91 4.62
N PHE A 291 3.46 -22.63 3.43
CA PHE A 291 2.33 -23.33 2.88
C PHE A 291 2.56 -23.65 1.40
N TYR A 292 2.33 -24.90 1.00
CA TYR A 292 2.50 -25.34 -0.38
C TYR A 292 1.12 -25.48 -1.04
N LEU A 293 0.78 -24.55 -1.94
CA LEU A 293 -0.50 -24.48 -2.63
C LEU A 293 -0.80 -25.72 -3.48
N HIS A 294 0.24 -26.42 -3.95
CA HIS A 294 0.13 -27.65 -4.75
C HIS A 294 -0.15 -28.91 -3.91
N GLU A 295 0.08 -28.84 -2.60
CA GLU A 295 -0.23 -29.92 -1.65
C GLU A 295 -1.70 -29.91 -1.20
N ILE A 296 -2.48 -28.89 -1.60
CA ILE A 296 -3.94 -28.90 -1.39
C ILE A 296 -4.53 -30.14 -2.08
N GLU A 297 -5.48 -30.79 -1.40
CA GLU A 297 -6.20 -31.94 -1.91
C GLU A 297 -6.80 -31.66 -3.29
N HIS A 298 -6.67 -32.61 -4.21
CA HIS A 298 -7.12 -32.46 -5.60
C HIS A 298 -8.60 -32.10 -5.67
N SER A 299 -9.44 -32.80 -4.89
CA SER A 299 -10.88 -32.58 -4.79
C SER A 299 -11.27 -31.15 -4.43
N VAL A 300 -10.51 -30.50 -3.54
CA VAL A 300 -10.77 -29.11 -3.13
C VAL A 300 -10.47 -28.14 -4.28
N VAL A 301 -9.34 -28.33 -4.96
CA VAL A 301 -8.97 -27.47 -6.11
C VAL A 301 -9.93 -27.69 -7.28
N GLU A 302 -10.34 -28.94 -7.51
CA GLU A 302 -11.30 -29.31 -8.56
C GLU A 302 -12.68 -28.67 -8.31
N ALA A 303 -13.15 -28.68 -7.06
CA ALA A 303 -14.38 -27.99 -6.67
C ALA A 303 -14.29 -26.47 -6.92
N ASP A 304 -13.16 -25.85 -6.56
CA ASP A 304 -12.94 -24.42 -6.82
C ASP A 304 -12.91 -24.11 -8.34
N ILE A 305 -12.26 -24.96 -9.15
CA ILE A 305 -12.19 -24.81 -10.62
C ILE A 305 -13.58 -24.98 -11.23
N ARG A 306 -14.35 -25.99 -10.79
CA ARG A 306 -15.72 -26.21 -11.21
C ARG A 306 -16.59 -25.00 -10.93
N LEU A 307 -16.51 -24.45 -9.72
CA LEU A 307 -17.25 -23.26 -9.33
C LEU A 307 -16.91 -22.06 -10.24
N TYR A 308 -15.62 -21.85 -10.52
CA TYR A 308 -15.15 -20.81 -11.45
C TYR A 308 -15.71 -21.01 -12.87
N LEU A 309 -15.60 -22.22 -13.43
CA LEU A 309 -16.04 -22.53 -14.79
C LEU A 309 -17.56 -22.41 -14.93
N GLN A 310 -18.33 -22.92 -13.96
CA GLN A 310 -19.80 -22.81 -13.93
C GLN A 310 -20.26 -21.36 -13.97
N HIS A 311 -19.61 -20.49 -13.20
CA HIS A 311 -19.96 -19.08 -13.21
C HIS A 311 -19.56 -18.40 -14.53
N ARG A 312 -18.30 -18.55 -14.97
CA ARG A 312 -17.80 -17.87 -16.18
C ARG A 312 -18.47 -18.33 -17.47
N LEU A 313 -18.94 -19.58 -17.53
CA LEU A 313 -19.65 -20.14 -18.68
C LEU A 313 -21.17 -20.18 -18.47
N SER A 314 -21.70 -19.51 -17.45
CA SER A 314 -23.14 -19.35 -17.25
C SER A 314 -23.75 -18.47 -18.35
N ARG A 315 -25.03 -18.69 -18.68
CA ARG A 315 -25.74 -17.93 -19.72
C ARG A 315 -25.61 -16.41 -19.57
N GLU A 316 -25.70 -15.92 -18.33
CA GLU A 316 -25.59 -14.49 -18.03
C GLU A 316 -24.19 -13.96 -18.36
N MET A 317 -23.14 -14.65 -17.90
CA MET A 317 -21.76 -14.23 -18.14
C MET A 317 -21.37 -14.36 -19.62
N VAL A 318 -21.80 -15.44 -20.28
CA VAL A 318 -21.59 -15.64 -21.72
C VAL A 318 -22.25 -14.51 -22.52
N GLN A 319 -23.50 -14.15 -22.18
CA GLN A 319 -24.21 -13.06 -22.87
C GLN A 319 -23.55 -11.70 -22.64
N ASN A 320 -22.98 -11.46 -21.46
CA ASN A 320 -22.26 -10.23 -21.14
C ASN A 320 -20.94 -10.10 -21.89
N GLU A 321 -20.17 -11.19 -21.99
CA GLU A 321 -18.88 -11.22 -22.69
C GLU A 321 -19.07 -11.24 -24.23
N LEU A 322 -20.13 -11.90 -24.70
CA LEU A 322 -20.47 -12.06 -26.11
C LEU A 322 -21.88 -11.51 -26.41
N PRO A 323 -22.08 -10.18 -26.39
CA PRO A 323 -23.39 -9.56 -26.59
C PRO A 323 -23.98 -9.80 -27.99
N GLU A 324 -23.14 -10.15 -28.96
CA GLU A 324 -23.53 -10.40 -30.36
C GLU A 324 -24.11 -11.80 -30.60
N LEU A 325 -24.01 -12.72 -29.62
CA LEU A 325 -24.61 -14.04 -29.74
C LEU A 325 -26.13 -13.96 -29.78
N LYS A 326 -26.73 -14.66 -30.74
CA LYS A 326 -28.19 -14.75 -30.86
C LYS A 326 -28.78 -15.58 -29.72
N PRO A 327 -29.91 -15.15 -29.10
CA PRO A 327 -30.59 -15.95 -28.10
C PRO A 327 -31.09 -17.31 -28.64
N PRO A 328 -31.15 -18.36 -27.81
CA PRO A 328 -30.75 -18.38 -26.40
C PRO A 328 -29.21 -18.38 -26.22
N PRO A 329 -28.69 -17.79 -25.12
CA PRO A 329 -27.26 -17.80 -24.83
C PRO A 329 -26.73 -19.22 -24.76
N TRP A 330 -25.54 -19.44 -25.32
CA TRP A 330 -24.86 -20.73 -25.24
C TRP A 330 -24.48 -21.06 -23.79
N GLU A 331 -24.59 -22.34 -23.44
CA GLU A 331 -24.08 -22.90 -22.19
C GLU A 331 -23.43 -24.26 -22.47
N PRO A 332 -22.38 -24.64 -21.74
CA PRO A 332 -21.77 -25.96 -21.89
C PRO A 332 -22.68 -27.06 -21.34
N SER A 333 -22.60 -28.26 -21.91
CA SER A 333 -23.21 -29.43 -21.29
C SER A 333 -22.48 -29.78 -19.98
N LEU A 334 -23.17 -30.45 -19.05
CA LEU A 334 -22.53 -30.92 -17.81
C LEU A 334 -21.34 -31.84 -18.10
N LYS A 335 -21.43 -32.66 -19.16
CA LYS A 335 -20.36 -33.55 -19.59
C LYS A 335 -19.11 -32.77 -20.05
N ASP A 336 -19.30 -31.74 -20.87
CA ASP A 336 -18.18 -30.93 -21.38
C ASP A 336 -17.54 -30.11 -20.26
N LEU A 337 -18.36 -29.60 -19.34
CA LEU A 337 -17.89 -28.91 -18.14
C LEU A 337 -17.06 -29.85 -17.25
N ASP A 338 -17.54 -31.06 -17.01
CA ASP A 338 -16.83 -32.08 -16.23
C ASP A 338 -15.50 -32.47 -16.89
N ALA A 339 -15.49 -32.63 -18.21
CA ALA A 339 -14.27 -32.90 -18.97
C ALA A 339 -13.28 -31.74 -18.82
N LEU A 340 -13.74 -30.49 -18.93
CA LEU A 340 -12.88 -29.32 -18.78
C LEU A 340 -12.31 -29.17 -17.36
N VAL A 341 -13.10 -29.51 -16.34
CA VAL A 341 -12.63 -29.58 -14.94
C VAL A 341 -11.53 -30.63 -14.78
N ARG A 342 -11.70 -31.82 -15.37
CA ARG A 342 -10.68 -32.88 -15.36
C ARG A 342 -9.39 -32.45 -16.06
N VAL A 343 -9.50 -31.87 -17.25
CA VAL A 343 -8.35 -31.35 -18.03
C VAL A 343 -7.62 -30.26 -17.26
N ALA A 344 -8.34 -29.38 -16.56
CA ALA A 344 -7.72 -28.35 -15.73
C ALA A 344 -6.96 -28.93 -14.53
N GLY A 345 -7.38 -30.08 -14.01
CA GLY A 345 -6.76 -30.74 -12.86
C GLY A 345 -6.61 -29.78 -11.67
N LYS A 346 -5.36 -29.47 -11.29
CA LYS A 346 -5.04 -28.48 -10.23
C LYS A 346 -4.68 -27.08 -10.74
N LEU A 347 -4.70 -26.85 -12.04
CA LEU A 347 -4.13 -25.66 -12.69
C LEU A 347 -5.21 -24.67 -13.13
N PHE A 348 -5.43 -23.63 -12.33
CA PHE A 348 -6.35 -22.53 -12.65
C PHE A 348 -6.05 -21.83 -13.98
N ILE A 349 -4.77 -21.77 -14.38
CA ILE A 349 -4.41 -21.18 -15.66
C ILE A 349 -5.03 -21.93 -16.84
N ILE A 350 -5.17 -23.27 -16.77
CA ILE A 350 -5.81 -24.07 -17.82
C ILE A 350 -7.29 -23.67 -17.93
N ALA A 351 -8.01 -23.66 -16.80
CA ALA A 351 -9.41 -23.26 -16.75
C ALA A 351 -9.64 -21.82 -17.27
N SER A 352 -8.84 -20.86 -16.82
CA SER A 352 -8.98 -19.46 -17.26
C SER A 352 -8.60 -19.24 -18.73
N THR A 353 -7.62 -19.98 -19.24
CA THR A 353 -7.22 -19.93 -20.65
C THR A 353 -8.29 -20.55 -21.53
N ALA A 354 -8.87 -21.68 -21.11
CA ALA A 354 -10.00 -22.31 -21.78
C ALA A 354 -11.20 -21.37 -21.90
N VAL A 355 -11.58 -20.69 -20.81
CA VAL A 355 -12.67 -19.69 -20.85
C VAL A 355 -12.38 -18.59 -21.87
N ARG A 356 -11.15 -18.05 -21.90
CA ARG A 356 -10.77 -17.02 -22.89
C ARG A 356 -10.82 -17.52 -24.33
N PHE A 357 -10.44 -18.78 -24.56
CA PHE A 357 -10.47 -19.40 -25.87
C PHE A 357 -11.92 -19.69 -26.34
N ILE A 358 -12.78 -20.14 -25.43
CA ILE A 358 -14.19 -20.44 -25.70
C ILE A 358 -14.97 -19.14 -25.95
N LEU A 359 -14.72 -18.10 -25.16
CA LEU A 359 -15.40 -16.81 -25.25
C LEU A 359 -14.68 -15.81 -26.16
N ASP A 360 -14.04 -16.31 -27.22
CA ASP A 360 -13.36 -15.49 -28.21
C ASP A 360 -14.38 -14.64 -28.99
N THR A 361 -14.25 -13.31 -28.85
CA THR A 361 -15.11 -12.32 -29.50
C THR A 361 -14.92 -12.23 -31.01
N THR A 362 -13.85 -12.84 -31.55
CA THR A 362 -13.60 -12.85 -32.99
C THR A 362 -14.27 -14.04 -33.68
N GLU A 363 -14.27 -15.22 -33.06
CA GLU A 363 -14.89 -16.43 -33.60
C GLU A 363 -16.40 -16.49 -33.32
N LEU A 364 -16.85 -15.91 -32.20
CA LEU A 364 -18.27 -15.85 -31.77
C LEU A 364 -18.99 -17.22 -31.81
N ASN A 365 -18.27 -18.31 -31.56
CA ASN A 365 -18.79 -19.67 -31.62
C ASN A 365 -18.27 -20.54 -30.45
N PRO A 366 -18.76 -20.30 -29.22
CA PRO A 366 -18.27 -21.00 -28.03
C PRO A 366 -18.50 -22.52 -28.08
N CYS A 367 -19.54 -22.98 -28.77
CA CYS A 367 -19.82 -24.40 -28.96
C CYS A 367 -18.70 -25.10 -29.76
N SER A 368 -18.34 -24.53 -30.91
CA SER A 368 -17.24 -25.05 -31.74
C SER A 368 -15.90 -24.96 -31.01
N GLN A 369 -15.63 -23.86 -30.31
CA GLN A 369 -14.39 -23.69 -29.55
C GLN A 369 -14.28 -24.69 -28.40
N MET A 370 -15.35 -24.94 -27.65
CA MET A 370 -15.37 -25.97 -26.61
C MET A 370 -15.08 -27.35 -27.21
N ALA A 371 -15.77 -27.74 -28.28
CA ALA A 371 -15.57 -29.04 -28.92
C ALA A 371 -14.13 -29.20 -29.42
N ARG A 372 -13.56 -28.18 -30.06
CA ARG A 372 -12.17 -28.19 -30.55
C ARG A 372 -11.15 -28.25 -29.42
N LEU A 373 -11.44 -27.60 -28.30
CA LEU A 373 -10.58 -27.64 -27.14
C LEU A 373 -10.57 -29.06 -26.56
N LEU A 374 -11.74 -29.67 -26.36
CA LEU A 374 -11.90 -31.01 -25.80
C LEU A 374 -11.43 -32.14 -26.73
N ASP A 375 -11.56 -32.00 -28.05
CA ASP A 375 -11.08 -32.98 -29.06
C ASP A 375 -9.56 -33.21 -28.99
N GLY A 376 -8.81 -32.29 -28.37
CA GLY A 376 -7.38 -32.44 -28.18
C GLY A 376 -6.95 -33.15 -26.89
N PHE A 377 -7.89 -33.51 -26.03
CA PHE A 377 -7.61 -34.07 -24.71
C PHE A 377 -8.17 -35.49 -24.60
N ASP A 378 -7.30 -36.46 -24.37
CA ASP A 378 -7.70 -37.83 -24.02
C ASP A 378 -7.99 -37.92 -22.50
N GLU A 379 -9.23 -38.28 -22.14
CA GLU A 379 -9.71 -38.28 -20.75
C GLU A 379 -8.93 -39.21 -19.80
N GLU A 380 -8.27 -40.25 -20.33
CA GLU A 380 -7.54 -41.24 -19.54
C GLU A 380 -6.10 -40.79 -19.19
N GLU A 381 -5.50 -39.87 -19.95
CA GLU A 381 -4.07 -39.54 -19.85
C GLU A 381 -3.77 -38.45 -18.79
N TYR A 382 -4.77 -37.62 -18.46
CA TYR A 382 -4.60 -36.40 -17.67
C TYR A 382 -4.58 -36.57 -16.14
N THR A 383 -4.98 -37.74 -15.62
CA THR A 383 -5.04 -37.95 -14.16
C THR A 383 -3.67 -38.11 -13.50
N ASN A 384 -2.61 -38.42 -14.27
CA ASN A 384 -1.25 -38.63 -13.77
C ASN A 384 -0.17 -37.81 -14.50
N GLN A 385 -0.58 -36.86 -15.35
CA GLN A 385 0.35 -36.09 -16.17
C GLN A 385 1.10 -35.05 -15.33
N ARG A 386 2.35 -34.72 -15.73
CA ARG A 386 3.09 -33.65 -15.05
C ARG A 386 2.44 -32.30 -15.34
N PRO A 387 2.37 -31.38 -14.36
CA PRO A 387 1.74 -30.07 -14.56
C PRO A 387 2.32 -29.28 -15.74
N GLU A 388 3.61 -29.43 -16.04
CA GLU A 388 4.27 -28.80 -17.17
C GLU A 388 3.72 -29.34 -18.50
N GLN A 389 3.59 -30.67 -18.62
CA GLN A 389 3.05 -31.33 -19.81
C GLN A 389 1.60 -30.95 -20.07
N ALA A 390 0.77 -30.90 -19.03
CA ALA A 390 -0.62 -30.46 -19.15
C ALA A 390 -0.74 -28.99 -19.62
N LEU A 391 0.21 -28.12 -19.25
CA LEU A 391 0.28 -26.75 -19.77
C LEU A 391 0.68 -26.72 -21.24
N ASP A 392 1.71 -27.49 -21.60
CA ASP A 392 2.20 -27.56 -22.97
C ASP A 392 1.09 -28.04 -23.90
N ASP A 393 0.37 -29.08 -23.52
CA ASP A 393 -0.73 -29.64 -24.31
C ASP A 393 -1.87 -28.63 -24.53
N ILE A 394 -2.32 -27.90 -23.50
CA ILE A 394 -3.36 -26.88 -23.71
C ILE A 394 -2.86 -25.75 -24.61
N TYR A 395 -1.64 -25.27 -24.43
CA TYR A 395 -1.09 -24.22 -25.29
C TYR A 395 -0.95 -24.71 -26.73
N LEU A 396 -0.46 -25.94 -26.93
CA LEU A 396 -0.37 -26.56 -28.24
C LEU A 396 -1.74 -26.75 -28.88
N GLN A 397 -2.76 -27.14 -28.11
CA GLN A 397 -4.11 -27.31 -28.63
C GLN A 397 -4.76 -25.99 -29.03
N ILE A 398 -4.55 -24.93 -28.24
CA ILE A 398 -4.95 -23.57 -28.58
C ILE A 398 -4.21 -23.12 -29.84
N LEU A 399 -2.89 -23.27 -29.91
CA LEU A 399 -2.10 -22.91 -31.10
C LEU A 399 -2.54 -23.68 -32.35
N ARG A 400 -2.78 -25.00 -32.23
CA ARG A 400 -3.37 -25.79 -33.31
C ARG A 400 -4.70 -25.18 -33.72
N SER A 401 -5.53 -24.80 -32.77
CA SER A 401 -6.86 -24.28 -33.06
C SER A 401 -6.88 -22.87 -33.66
N SER A 402 -5.95 -22.00 -33.28
CA SER A 402 -5.84 -20.62 -33.76
C SER A 402 -5.16 -20.48 -35.14
N VAL A 403 -4.47 -21.51 -35.63
CA VAL A 403 -3.75 -21.44 -36.91
C VAL A 403 -4.62 -21.94 -38.08
N PRO A 404 -4.66 -21.23 -39.24
CA PRO A 404 -5.33 -21.70 -40.45
C PRO A 404 -4.87 -23.09 -40.89
N LYS A 405 -5.81 -23.94 -41.36
CA LYS A 405 -5.56 -25.37 -41.63
C LYS A 405 -4.32 -25.68 -42.49
N GLY A 406 -3.91 -24.77 -43.40
CA GLY A 406 -2.73 -24.95 -44.26
C GLY A 406 -1.37 -24.72 -43.59
N SER A 407 -1.31 -23.97 -42.49
CA SER A 407 -0.05 -23.60 -41.80
C SER A 407 0.12 -24.28 -40.44
N ARG A 408 -0.90 -25.03 -40.00
CA ARG A 408 -1.00 -25.66 -38.66
C ARG A 408 0.21 -26.52 -38.33
N ASN A 409 0.56 -27.46 -39.22
CA ASN A 409 1.67 -28.40 -38.97
C ASN A 409 3.04 -27.70 -38.99
N TYR A 410 3.23 -26.68 -39.83
CA TYR A 410 4.49 -25.95 -39.91
C TYR A 410 4.74 -25.09 -38.66
N ILE A 411 3.73 -24.32 -38.21
CA ILE A 411 3.86 -23.43 -37.04
C ILE A 411 4.02 -24.25 -35.76
N VAL A 412 3.22 -25.30 -35.57
CA VAL A 412 3.31 -26.18 -34.40
C VAL A 412 4.65 -26.92 -34.38
N LYS A 413 5.11 -27.44 -35.52
CA LYS A 413 6.43 -28.11 -35.61
C LYS A 413 7.58 -27.15 -35.37
N ARG A 414 7.47 -25.90 -35.85
CA ARG A 414 8.45 -24.84 -35.59
C ARG A 414 8.45 -24.41 -34.12
N PHE A 415 7.28 -24.31 -33.49
CA PHE A 415 7.16 -24.04 -32.07
C PHE A 415 7.84 -25.13 -31.23
N HIS A 416 7.52 -26.42 -31.47
CA HIS A 416 8.22 -27.53 -30.81
C HIS A 416 9.73 -27.50 -31.03
N MET A 417 10.18 -27.25 -32.28
CA MET A 417 11.60 -27.18 -32.62
C MET A 417 12.34 -26.05 -31.88
N VAL A 418 11.67 -24.92 -31.65
CA VAL A 418 12.26 -23.74 -31.00
C VAL A 418 12.17 -23.82 -29.48
N VAL A 419 11.06 -24.33 -28.95
CA VAL A 419 10.77 -24.37 -27.51
C VAL A 419 11.32 -25.64 -26.86
N GLY A 420 11.58 -26.70 -27.63
CA GLY A 420 12.23 -27.93 -27.15
C GLY A 420 11.33 -28.79 -26.26
N LEU A 421 10.03 -28.80 -26.56
CA LEU A 421 9.01 -29.63 -25.90
C LEU A 421 8.93 -31.02 -26.55
#